data_AF-A0A2V9HY55-F1
#
_entry.id   AF-A0A2V9HY55-F1
#
_cell.length_a   1.000
_cell.length_b   1.000
_cell.length_c   1.000
_cell.angle_alpha   90.00
_cell.angle_beta   90.00
_cell.angle_gamma   90.00
#
_symmetry.space_group_name_H-M   'P 1'
#
loop_
_entity.id
_entity.type
_entity.pdbx_description
1 polymer ?
#
loop_
_entity_poly.entity_id
_entity_poly.type
_entity_poly.pdbx_seq_one_letter_code
_entity_poly.pdbx_strand_id
1 'polypeptide(L)'
;SILSEKDVVLDSVVIAGPAVRANEWRDFYLQAVKNLKPGVTEMIVHLGHDDAELQAVTLDHPDYGSAWRQRDYDLVTSPEFKKALEQNHVILVKWKDLKLVN
;
A
#
# COMPACT_ATOMS: atom_id res chain seq x y z
N SER A 1 7.38 -26.04 -9.00
CA SER A 1 6.79 -24.93 -8.24
C SER A 1 6.22 -25.50 -6.95
N ILE A 2 6.32 -24.79 -5.82
CA ILE A 2 5.74 -25.18 -4.52
C ILE A 2 4.27 -24.75 -4.35
N LEU A 3 3.72 -24.01 -5.33
CA LEU A 3 2.31 -23.58 -5.34
C LEU A 3 1.42 -24.59 -6.06
N SER A 4 0.20 -24.75 -5.57
CA SER A 4 -0.90 -25.53 -6.11
C SER A 4 -2.02 -24.63 -6.64
N GLU A 5 -2.97 -25.21 -7.37
CA GLU A 5 -4.16 -24.48 -7.87
C GLU A 5 -5.08 -23.98 -6.75
N LYS A 6 -4.91 -24.48 -5.52
CA LYS A 6 -5.71 -24.07 -4.36
C LYS A 6 -5.14 -22.85 -3.65
N ASP A 7 -3.89 -22.52 -3.92
CA ASP A 7 -3.21 -21.39 -3.28
C ASP A 7 -3.68 -20.08 -3.90
N VAL A 8 -4.01 -19.12 -3.04
CA VAL A 8 -4.32 -17.75 -3.48
C VAL A 8 -3.00 -17.08 -3.84
N VAL A 9 -2.86 -16.68 -5.09
CA VAL A 9 -1.71 -15.93 -5.60
C VAL A 9 -2.15 -14.49 -5.85
N LEU A 10 -1.26 -13.54 -5.53
CA LEU A 10 -1.49 -12.13 -5.82
C LEU A 10 -1.29 -11.88 -7.32
N ASP A 11 -2.23 -11.19 -7.93
CA ASP A 11 -2.15 -10.76 -9.34
C ASP A 11 -1.21 -9.56 -9.51
N SER A 12 -1.12 -8.70 -8.49
CA SER A 12 -0.19 -7.57 -8.51
C SER A 12 0.22 -7.12 -7.11
N VAL A 13 1.36 -6.44 -7.03
CA VAL A 13 1.87 -5.80 -5.82
C VAL A 13 2.14 -4.33 -6.15
N VAL A 14 1.68 -3.44 -5.27
CA VAL A 14 1.90 -1.99 -5.37
C VAL A 14 2.59 -1.52 -4.09
N ILE A 15 3.72 -0.85 -4.26
CA ILE A 15 4.44 -0.18 -3.18
C ILE A 15 5.15 1.03 -3.77
N ALA A 16 5.17 2.16 -3.06
CA ALA A 16 6.07 3.23 -3.44
C ALA A 16 7.52 2.72 -3.39
N GLY A 17 8.35 3.10 -4.36
CA GLY A 17 9.78 2.78 -4.37
C GLY A 17 10.62 4.05 -4.19
N PRO A 18 11.94 3.93 -4.02
CA PRO A 18 12.84 5.08 -3.87
C PRO A 18 12.76 6.11 -5.01
N ALA A 19 12.27 5.70 -6.18
CA ALA A 19 12.05 6.56 -7.33
C ALA A 19 10.83 7.49 -7.21
N VAL A 20 9.87 7.21 -6.31
CA VAL A 20 8.70 8.05 -6.09
C VAL A 20 9.12 9.25 -5.24
N ARG A 21 8.90 10.47 -5.72
CA ARG A 21 9.27 11.68 -4.96
C ARG A 21 8.22 12.03 -3.93
N ALA A 22 8.62 12.73 -2.87
CA ALA A 22 7.73 13.10 -1.77
C ALA A 22 6.49 13.89 -2.21
N ASN A 23 6.63 14.77 -3.20
CA ASN A 23 5.51 15.55 -3.75
C ASN A 23 4.62 14.76 -4.73
N GLU A 24 5.06 13.58 -5.19
CA GLU A 24 4.30 12.70 -6.09
C GLU A 24 3.63 11.55 -5.34
N TRP A 25 3.82 11.47 -4.01
CA TRP A 25 3.40 10.34 -3.19
C TRP A 25 1.93 10.01 -3.33
N ARG A 26 1.09 11.04 -3.22
CA ARG A 26 -0.34 10.91 -3.32
C ARG A 26 -0.75 10.45 -4.72
N ASP A 27 -0.21 11.10 -5.74
CA ASP A 27 -0.53 10.79 -7.13
C ASP A 27 -0.14 9.36 -7.49
N PHE A 28 1.00 8.87 -7.00
CA PHE A 28 1.44 7.49 -7.20
C PHE A 28 0.35 6.48 -6.79
N TYR A 29 -0.13 6.56 -5.55
CA TYR A 29 -1.13 5.61 -5.06
C TYR A 29 -2.53 5.82 -5.64
N LEU A 30 -2.94 7.08 -5.87
CA LEU A 30 -4.23 7.35 -6.51
C LEU A 30 -4.27 6.84 -7.95
N GLN A 31 -3.17 6.99 -8.70
CA GLN A 31 -3.04 6.39 -10.03
C GLN A 31 -2.98 4.86 -9.95
N ALA A 32 -2.32 4.28 -8.94
CA ALA A 32 -2.31 2.84 -8.75
C ALA A 32 -3.74 2.30 -8.54
N VAL A 33 -4.51 2.89 -7.62
CA VAL A 33 -5.92 2.54 -7.36
C VAL A 33 -6.77 2.67 -8.64
N LYS A 34 -6.61 3.76 -9.39
CA LYS A 34 -7.36 3.99 -10.64
C LYS A 34 -7.05 2.94 -11.72
N ASN A 35 -5.83 2.41 -11.73
CA ASN A 35 -5.35 1.51 -12.78
C ASN A 35 -5.39 0.03 -12.40
N LEU A 36 -5.91 -0.31 -11.21
CA LEU A 36 -6.08 -1.70 -10.76
C LEU A 36 -6.82 -2.53 -11.82
N LYS A 37 -6.38 -3.78 -11.95
CA LYS A 37 -7.02 -4.78 -12.81
C LYS A 37 -7.87 -5.71 -11.95
N PRO A 38 -8.90 -6.37 -12.52
CA PRO A 38 -9.60 -7.43 -11.82
C PRO A 38 -8.61 -8.48 -11.30
N GLY A 39 -8.71 -8.81 -10.01
CA GLY A 39 -7.77 -9.71 -9.33
C GLY A 39 -7.53 -9.31 -7.87
N VAL A 40 -6.59 -10.00 -7.22
CA VAL A 40 -6.12 -9.73 -5.87
C VAL A 40 -4.83 -8.93 -5.94
N THR A 41 -4.88 -7.69 -5.45
CA THR A 41 -3.69 -6.82 -5.37
C THR A 41 -3.30 -6.60 -3.92
N GLU A 42 -2.01 -6.77 -3.62
CA GLU A 42 -1.43 -6.34 -2.34
C GLU A 42 -0.86 -4.93 -2.50
N MET A 43 -1.39 -3.98 -1.73
CA MET A 43 -0.79 -2.66 -1.60
C MET A 43 -0.04 -2.59 -0.28
N ILE A 44 1.27 -2.45 -0.34
CA ILE A 44 2.14 -2.39 0.84
C ILE A 44 2.35 -0.93 1.22
N VAL A 45 2.15 -0.63 2.51
CA VAL A 45 2.38 0.68 3.12
C VAL A 45 3.04 0.49 4.48
N HIS A 46 3.77 1.49 4.94
CA HIS A 46 4.38 1.51 6.27
C HIS A 46 3.80 2.67 7.05
N LEU A 47 2.93 2.43 8.02
CA LEU A 47 2.28 3.52 8.74
C LEU A 47 3.11 3.94 9.97
N GLY A 48 3.25 5.25 10.18
CA GLY A 48 3.97 5.79 11.34
C GLY A 48 3.99 7.31 11.32
N HIS A 49 4.10 7.93 12.50
CA HIS A 49 4.21 9.37 12.63
C HIS A 49 5.67 9.81 12.47
N ASP A 50 5.94 10.90 11.75
CA ASP A 50 7.29 11.43 11.61
C ASP A 50 7.73 12.20 12.86
N ASP A 51 7.87 11.46 13.96
CA ASP A 51 8.20 11.98 15.28
C ASP A 51 9.62 11.57 15.73
N ALA A 52 10.05 12.11 16.87
CA ALA A 52 11.39 11.89 17.38
C ALA A 52 11.70 10.41 17.68
N GLU A 53 10.69 9.62 18.07
CA GLU A 53 10.88 8.19 18.35
C GLU A 53 11.12 7.43 17.04
N LEU A 54 10.24 7.63 16.05
CA LEU A 54 10.36 6.94 14.77
C LEU A 54 11.60 7.38 14.00
N GLN A 55 11.97 8.65 14.08
CA GLN A 55 13.23 9.18 13.52
C GLN A 55 14.45 8.51 14.15
N ALA A 56 14.47 8.33 15.47
CA ALA A 56 15.60 7.73 16.18
C ALA A 56 15.81 6.25 15.82
N VAL A 57 14.72 5.48 15.62
CA VAL A 57 14.82 4.05 15.29
C VAL A 57 14.94 3.76 13.78
N THR A 58 14.77 4.77 12.94
CA THR A 58 14.95 4.67 11.47
C THR A 58 16.10 5.53 10.95
N LEU A 59 17.07 5.84 11.82
CA LEU A 59 18.29 6.55 11.45
C LEU A 59 18.98 5.87 10.27
N ASP A 60 19.46 6.65 9.31
CA ASP A 60 20.12 6.20 8.08
C ASP A 60 19.28 5.30 7.15
N HIS A 61 17.96 5.26 7.35
CA HIS A 61 17.00 4.61 6.45
C HIS A 61 16.12 5.66 5.74
N PRO A 62 16.64 6.41 4.75
CA PRO A 62 15.85 7.41 4.03
C PRO A 62 14.67 6.79 3.26
N ASP A 63 14.87 5.57 2.74
CA ASP A 63 13.81 4.73 2.18
C ASP A 63 13.10 3.99 3.31
N TYR A 64 11.76 3.97 3.28
CA TYR A 64 10.90 3.33 4.28
C TYR A 64 11.07 3.83 5.74
N GLY A 65 11.84 4.91 5.94
CA GLY A 65 12.02 5.58 7.23
C GLY A 65 10.89 6.52 7.63
N SER A 66 11.09 7.23 8.73
CA SER A 66 10.07 8.04 9.41
C SER A 66 9.20 8.91 8.49
N ALA A 67 9.80 9.79 7.67
CA ALA A 67 9.07 10.67 6.75
C ALA A 67 8.31 9.93 5.63
N TRP A 68 8.78 8.75 5.23
CA TRP A 68 8.04 7.88 4.31
C TRP A 68 6.78 7.36 4.97
N ARG A 69 6.90 6.91 6.22
CA ARG A 69 5.80 6.31 6.97
C ARG A 69 4.69 7.31 7.27
N GLN A 70 5.06 8.57 7.52
CA GLN A 70 4.10 9.66 7.66
C GLN A 70 3.34 9.91 6.35
N ARG A 71 4.01 9.88 5.20
CA ARG A 71 3.34 10.06 3.90
C ARG A 71 2.36 8.93 3.59
N ASP A 72 2.73 7.69 3.92
CA ASP A 72 1.82 6.54 3.82
C ASP A 72 0.62 6.70 4.76
N TYR A 73 0.85 7.11 6.02
CA TYR A 73 -0.22 7.39 6.99
C TYR A 73 -1.17 8.49 6.50
N ASP A 74 -0.64 9.62 6.05
CA ASP A 74 -1.42 10.77 5.58
C ASP A 74 -2.29 10.39 4.36
N LEU A 75 -1.74 9.58 3.46
CA LEU A 75 -2.50 9.07 2.32
C LEU A 75 -3.65 8.16 2.78
N VAL A 76 -3.35 7.07 3.49
CA VAL A 76 -4.35 6.02 3.75
C VAL A 76 -5.48 6.49 4.66
N THR A 77 -5.22 7.51 5.47
CA THR A 77 -6.23 8.16 6.32
C THR A 77 -6.96 9.32 5.63
N SER A 78 -6.56 9.71 4.41
CA SER A 78 -7.16 10.83 3.71
C SER A 78 -8.58 10.53 3.19
N PRO A 79 -9.49 11.52 3.20
CA PRO A 79 -10.80 11.40 2.54
C PRO A 79 -10.70 11.11 1.05
N GLU A 80 -9.64 11.62 0.39
CA GLU A 80 -9.41 11.45 -1.04
C GLU A 80 -9.07 10.00 -1.38
N PHE A 81 -8.20 9.35 -0.62
CA PHE A 81 -7.87 7.95 -0.83
C PHE A 81 -9.09 7.05 -0.61
N LYS A 82 -9.87 7.31 0.44
CA LYS A 82 -11.15 6.63 0.66
C LYS A 82 -12.08 6.77 -0.55
N LYS A 83 -12.24 7.99 -1.06
CA LYS A 83 -13.08 8.26 -2.23
C LYS A 83 -12.56 7.55 -3.49
N ALA A 84 -11.24 7.49 -3.68
CA ALA A 84 -10.64 6.78 -4.81
C ALA A 84 -10.94 5.28 -4.77
N LEU A 85 -10.88 4.64 -3.60
CA LEU A 85 -11.26 3.24 -3.44
C LEU A 85 -12.73 3.02 -3.80
N GLU A 86 -13.63 3.87 -3.28
CA GLU A 86 -15.08 3.79 -3.55
C GLU A 86 -15.38 3.98 -5.05
N GLN A 87 -14.82 5.01 -5.69
CA GLN A 87 -15.07 5.33 -7.10
C GLN A 87 -14.53 4.27 -8.07
N ASN A 88 -13.46 3.59 -7.69
CA ASN A 88 -12.87 2.50 -8.48
C ASN A 88 -13.40 1.12 -8.07
N HIS A 89 -14.43 1.06 -7.23
CA HIS A 89 -15.09 -0.19 -6.78
C HIS A 89 -14.10 -1.19 -6.15
N VAL A 90 -13.09 -0.67 -5.44
CA VAL A 90 -12.09 -1.50 -4.75
C VAL A 90 -12.72 -2.12 -3.52
N ILE A 91 -12.59 -3.44 -3.40
CA ILE A 91 -13.04 -4.19 -2.22
C ILE A 91 -11.81 -4.43 -1.34
N LEU A 92 -11.80 -3.81 -0.16
CA LEU A 92 -10.78 -4.10 0.85
C LEU A 92 -11.09 -5.44 1.52
N VAL A 93 -10.11 -6.33 1.52
CA VAL A 93 -10.20 -7.67 2.13
C VAL A 93 -9.15 -7.83 3.23
N LYS A 94 -9.41 -8.71 4.18
CA LYS A 94 -8.45 -9.15 5.19
C LYS A 94 -7.83 -10.47 4.75
N TRP A 95 -6.64 -10.81 5.26
CA TRP A 95 -6.01 -12.11 5.01
C TRP A 95 -6.92 -13.31 5.29
N LYS A 96 -7.79 -13.23 6.30
CA LYS A 96 -8.76 -14.28 6.63
C LYS A 96 -9.90 -14.45 5.61
N ASP A 97 -10.12 -13.44 4.77
CA ASP A 97 -11.14 -13.46 3.72
C ASP A 97 -10.61 -14.18 2.47
N LEU A 98 -9.27 -14.23 2.32
CA LEU A 98 -8.58 -15.07 1.33
C LEU A 98 -8.60 -16.51 1.83
N LYS A 99 -9.64 -17.26 1.44
CA LYS A 99 -9.72 -18.70 1.69
C LYS A 99 -9.15 -19.46 0.49
N LEU A 100 -8.58 -20.64 0.76
CA LEU A 100 -8.28 -21.61 -0.29
C LEU A 100 -9.55 -21.83 -1.13
N VAL A 101 -9.40 -21.79 -2.45
CA VAL A 101 -10.49 -22.19 -3.36
C VAL A 101 -10.69 -23.69 -3.14
N ASN A 102 -11.89 -24.08 -2.71
CA ASN A 102 -12.23 -25.48 -2.43
C ASN A 102 -12.15 -26.34 -3.70
#